data_AF-A0A7K1ZG33-F1
#
_entry.id   AF-A0A7K1ZG33-F1
#
_cell.length_a   1.000
_cell.length_b   1.000
_cell.length_c   1.000
_cell.angle_alpha   90.00
_cell.angle_beta   90.00
_cell.angle_gamma   90.00
#
_symmetry.space_group_name_H-M   'P 1'
#
loop_
_entity.id
_entity.type
_entity.pdbx_description
1 polymer ?
#
loop_
_entity_poly.entity_id
_entity_poly.type
_entity_poly.pdbx_seq_one_letter_code
_entity_poly.pdbx_strand_id
1 'polypeptide(L)'
;MTSPCAARRIRISAFLLFLLPGFLLGGCSTESVSVEEPIPEPLHFAAIGYGQYGSLVDTLEIVIRDQETWAVWQDSLRPVEPFLSVDFSQAMVLLIALPQITSGYGVTFLSLDRMDSEIVAEYLVEIPAEDCLTAAALTVPFQAVLTLPTDLPIRFKRVEEEYRCTFGPRRRGAS
;
A
#
# COMPACT_ATOMS: atom_id res chain seq x y z
N MET A 1 -12.19 2.53 36.34
CA MET A 1 -13.01 3.52 37.08
C MET A 1 -14.27 3.76 36.27
N THR A 2 -15.37 3.13 36.70
CA THR A 2 -16.69 3.20 36.08
C THR A 2 -17.46 4.38 36.68
N SER A 3 -17.88 5.33 35.85
CA SER A 3 -18.91 6.32 36.23
C SER A 3 -20.31 5.80 35.86
N PRO A 4 -21.34 6.07 36.68
CA PRO A 4 -22.67 5.49 36.54
C PRO A 4 -23.62 6.42 35.79
N CYS A 5 -24.47 5.87 34.91
CA CYS A 5 -25.58 6.61 34.33
C CYS A 5 -26.85 6.37 35.15
N ALA A 6 -27.33 7.43 35.78
CA ALA A 6 -28.54 7.48 36.58
C ALA A 6 -29.78 7.67 35.70
N ALA A 7 -30.83 6.90 35.94
CA ALA A 7 -32.21 7.27 35.56
C ALA A 7 -33.19 6.52 36.48
N ARG A 8 -33.69 7.18 37.52
CA ARG A 8 -34.92 8.00 37.59
C ARG A 8 -36.17 7.14 37.84
N ARG A 9 -36.65 7.26 39.09
CA ARG A 9 -37.81 6.57 39.67
C ARG A 9 -39.11 7.01 39.03
N ILE A 10 -39.95 6.06 38.62
CA ILE A 10 -41.38 6.29 38.38
C ILE A 10 -42.16 5.30 39.25
N ARG A 11 -43.00 5.87 40.12
CA ARG A 11 -43.92 5.15 41.03
C ARG A 11 -45.10 4.64 40.22
N ILE A 12 -45.43 3.36 40.30
CA ILE A 12 -46.72 2.84 39.83
C ILE A 12 -47.34 1.95 40.92
N SER A 13 -48.57 2.32 41.26
CA SER A 13 -49.43 1.80 42.32
C SER A 13 -49.77 0.33 42.15
N ALA A 14 -49.93 -0.32 43.30
CA ALA A 14 -50.41 -1.68 43.49
C ALA A 14 -51.75 -1.95 42.79
N PHE A 15 -51.86 -3.07 42.08
CA PHE A 15 -53.07 -3.90 42.03
C PHE A 15 -52.78 -5.30 41.45
N LEU A 16 -52.98 -6.31 42.30
CA LEU A 16 -53.39 -7.70 42.02
C LEU A 16 -52.73 -8.56 40.91
N LEU A 17 -51.82 -9.43 41.36
CA LEU A 17 -51.85 -10.91 41.29
C LEU A 17 -52.55 -11.58 40.08
N PHE A 18 -51.78 -11.98 39.06
CA PHE A 18 -52.08 -13.16 38.22
C PHE A 18 -50.76 -13.77 37.67
N LEU A 19 -50.47 -14.99 38.13
CA LEU A 19 -49.74 -16.09 37.48
C LEU A 19 -49.06 -15.84 36.11
N LEU A 20 -47.72 -15.90 36.06
CA LEU A 20 -46.90 -16.58 35.02
C LEU A 20 -45.38 -16.37 35.29
N PRO A 21 -44.59 -17.42 35.58
CA PRO A 21 -43.13 -17.32 35.63
C PRO A 21 -42.56 -17.61 34.23
N GLY A 22 -41.83 -16.66 33.64
CA GLY A 22 -41.23 -16.88 32.33
C GLY A 22 -40.55 -15.67 31.72
N PHE A 23 -39.56 -15.12 32.44
CA PHE A 23 -38.36 -14.45 31.94
C PHE A 23 -38.34 -14.12 30.42
N LEU A 24 -38.86 -12.95 30.04
CA LEU A 24 -38.65 -12.36 28.72
C LEU A 24 -37.20 -11.89 28.62
N LEU A 25 -36.33 -12.74 28.07
CA LEU A 25 -35.02 -12.36 27.56
C LEU A 25 -35.23 -11.41 26.37
N GLY A 26 -35.19 -10.11 26.63
CA GLY A 26 -35.05 -9.10 25.59
C GLY A 26 -33.69 -9.25 24.92
N GLY A 27 -33.64 -10.03 23.84
CA GLY A 27 -32.49 -10.11 22.97
C GLY A 27 -32.29 -8.76 22.28
N CYS A 28 -31.18 -8.08 22.56
CA CYS A 28 -30.66 -7.05 21.66
C CYS A 28 -30.37 -7.74 20.32
N SER A 29 -31.20 -7.48 19.30
CA SER A 29 -30.80 -7.76 17.93
C SER A 29 -29.67 -6.80 17.59
N THR A 30 -28.44 -7.30 17.64
CA THR A 30 -27.30 -6.65 17.00
C THR A 30 -27.55 -6.76 15.51
N GLU A 31 -28.09 -5.70 14.92
CA GLU A 31 -28.23 -5.56 13.48
C GLU A 31 -26.81 -5.49 12.90
N SER A 32 -26.38 -6.58 12.27
CA SER A 32 -25.09 -6.67 11.61
C SER A 32 -25.16 -5.81 10.35
N VAL A 33 -24.69 -4.56 10.47
CA VAL A 33 -24.42 -3.71 9.30
C VAL A 33 -23.26 -4.36 8.55
N SER A 34 -23.57 -4.98 7.42
CA SER A 34 -22.59 -5.43 6.44
C SER A 34 -21.97 -4.19 5.79
N VAL A 35 -20.73 -3.88 6.18
CA VAL A 35 -19.90 -2.90 5.48
C VAL A 35 -19.54 -3.53 4.14
N GLU A 36 -20.10 -3.00 3.06
CA GLU A 36 -19.70 -3.37 1.71
C GLU A 36 -18.30 -2.81 1.48
N GLU A 37 -17.30 -3.69 1.42
CA GLU A 37 -15.92 -3.26 1.18
C GLU A 37 -15.83 -2.67 -0.23
N PRO A 38 -15.27 -1.45 -0.38
CA PRO A 38 -15.14 -0.82 -1.68
C PRO A 38 -14.26 -1.70 -2.58
N ILE A 39 -14.81 -2.07 -3.74
CA ILE A 39 -14.12 -2.90 -4.72
C ILE A 39 -13.07 -2.03 -5.43
N PRO A 40 -11.78 -2.42 -5.45
CA PRO A 40 -10.74 -1.65 -6.12
C PRO A 40 -10.95 -1.62 -7.62
N GLU A 41 -10.87 -0.41 -8.20
CA GLU A 41 -10.82 -0.21 -9.64
C GLU A 41 -9.35 -0.12 -10.10
N PRO A 42 -8.84 -1.11 -10.86
CA PRO A 42 -7.45 -1.10 -11.29
C PRO A 42 -7.22 0.00 -12.33
N LEU A 43 -6.18 0.81 -12.09
CA LEU A 43 -5.71 1.86 -12.99
C LEU A 43 -4.50 1.37 -13.80
N HIS A 44 -4.42 1.85 -15.03
CA HIS A 44 -3.28 1.54 -15.89
C HIS A 44 -2.04 2.36 -15.52
N PHE A 45 -0.87 1.72 -15.61
CA PHE A 45 0.42 2.38 -15.53
C PHE A 45 1.43 1.71 -16.47
N ALA A 46 2.50 2.45 -16.81
CA ALA A 46 3.57 1.95 -17.68
C ALA A 46 4.94 2.33 -17.13
N ALA A 47 5.88 1.38 -17.07
CA ALA A 47 7.25 1.65 -16.65
C ALA A 47 7.97 2.55 -17.66
N ILE A 48 8.67 3.56 -17.14
CA ILE A 48 9.46 4.51 -17.95
C ILE A 48 10.95 4.50 -17.63
N GLY A 49 11.35 3.83 -16.55
CA GLY A 49 12.74 3.56 -16.25
C GLY A 49 12.92 2.91 -14.90
N TYR A 50 14.05 2.25 -14.74
CA TYR A 50 14.44 1.56 -13.52
C TYR A 50 15.96 1.53 -13.41
N GLY A 51 16.46 1.26 -12.22
CA GLY A 51 17.90 1.16 -11.98
C GLY A 51 18.23 0.74 -10.56
N GLN A 52 19.54 0.71 -10.29
CA GLN A 52 20.13 0.23 -9.04
C GLN A 52 21.05 1.27 -8.40
N TYR A 53 21.21 2.44 -9.04
CA TYR A 53 22.18 3.45 -8.66
C TYR A 53 21.55 4.84 -8.70
N GLY A 54 21.91 5.66 -7.71
CA GLY A 54 21.44 7.04 -7.58
C GLY A 54 22.12 7.71 -6.38
N SER A 55 21.88 9.00 -6.22
CA SER A 55 22.37 9.80 -5.10
C SER A 55 21.22 10.15 -4.16
N LEU A 56 20.68 9.14 -3.48
CA LEU A 56 19.61 9.28 -2.49
C LEU A 56 20.07 8.71 -1.14
N VAL A 57 19.66 9.39 -0.06
CA VAL A 57 20.01 9.01 1.32
C VAL A 57 18.82 8.33 2.00
N ASP A 58 17.62 8.82 1.74
CA ASP A 58 16.38 8.30 2.31
C ASP A 58 15.51 7.61 1.25
N THR A 59 14.57 6.78 1.71
CA THR A 59 13.55 6.20 0.83
C THR A 59 12.71 7.32 0.23
N LEU A 60 12.46 7.25 -1.08
CA LEU A 60 11.68 8.19 -1.83
C LEU A 60 10.44 7.50 -2.38
N GLU A 61 9.27 8.05 -2.05
CA GLU A 61 7.97 7.67 -2.59
C GLU A 61 7.28 8.98 -3.00
N ILE A 62 7.20 9.26 -4.30
CA ILE A 62 6.76 10.57 -4.77
C ILE A 62 5.88 10.50 -6.02
N VAL A 63 4.90 11.40 -6.04
CA VAL A 63 4.07 11.71 -7.21
C VAL A 63 4.61 12.99 -7.83
N ILE A 64 4.97 12.94 -9.11
CA ILE A 64 5.59 14.02 -9.84
C ILE A 64 4.63 14.46 -10.94
N ARG A 65 4.25 15.74 -10.94
CA ARG A 65 3.17 16.29 -11.78
C ARG A 65 3.65 17.27 -12.83
N ASP A 66 4.94 17.59 -12.82
CA ASP A 66 5.53 18.59 -13.69
C ASP A 66 6.97 18.23 -14.05
N GLN A 67 7.43 18.83 -15.16
CA GLN A 67 8.74 18.56 -15.74
C GLN A 67 9.90 19.10 -14.88
N GLU A 68 9.69 20.17 -14.12
CA GLU A 68 10.73 20.79 -13.29
C GLU A 68 11.08 19.87 -12.12
N THR A 69 10.06 19.41 -11.39
CA THR A 69 10.19 18.41 -10.33
C THR A 69 10.79 17.11 -10.87
N TRP A 70 10.38 16.67 -12.07
CA TRP A 70 10.95 15.45 -12.66
C TRP A 70 12.44 15.56 -12.94
N ALA A 71 12.89 16.68 -13.50
CA ALA A 71 14.29 16.91 -13.84
C ALA A 71 15.24 16.75 -12.63
N VAL A 72 14.82 17.24 -11.45
CA VAL A 72 15.59 17.10 -10.19
C VAL A 72 15.87 15.63 -9.87
N TRP A 73 14.88 14.75 -10.05
CA TRP A 73 15.03 13.33 -9.78
C TRP A 73 15.78 12.60 -10.89
N GLN A 74 15.60 12.99 -12.15
CA GLN A 74 16.40 12.44 -13.27
C GLN A 74 17.90 12.65 -13.04
N ASP A 75 18.30 13.83 -12.57
CA ASP A 75 19.71 14.14 -12.27
C ASP A 75 20.27 13.33 -11.10
N SER A 76 19.39 12.90 -10.19
CA SER A 76 19.73 12.15 -8.98
C SER A 76 19.77 10.63 -9.19
N LEU A 77 19.27 10.13 -10.33
CA LEU A 77 19.14 8.70 -10.62
C LEU A 77 20.04 8.29 -11.79
N ARG A 78 20.43 7.02 -11.81
CA ARG A 78 21.23 6.43 -12.90
C ARG A 78 20.51 5.18 -13.43
N PRO A 79 19.56 5.37 -14.37
CA PRO A 79 18.78 4.26 -14.88
C PRO A 79 19.62 3.37 -15.79
N VAL A 80 19.19 2.12 -15.94
CA VAL A 80 19.85 1.15 -16.83
C VAL A 80 19.79 1.63 -18.28
N GLU A 81 18.67 2.22 -18.65
CA GLU A 81 18.42 2.86 -19.94
C GLU A 81 17.90 4.29 -19.72
N PRO A 82 18.08 5.22 -20.66
CA PRO A 82 17.49 6.55 -20.55
C PRO A 82 15.98 6.47 -20.27
N PHE A 83 15.50 7.30 -19.34
CA PHE A 83 14.06 7.39 -19.06
C PHE A 83 13.28 7.72 -20.34
N LEU A 84 12.13 7.08 -20.51
CA LEU A 84 11.19 7.48 -21.56
C LEU A 84 10.72 8.92 -21.34
N SER A 85 10.54 9.67 -22.42
CA SER A 85 10.04 11.05 -22.36
C SER A 85 8.61 11.09 -21.82
N VAL A 86 8.30 12.11 -21.00
CA VAL A 86 7.01 12.27 -20.36
C VAL A 86 6.30 13.53 -20.88
N ASP A 87 5.05 13.39 -21.30
CA ASP A 87 4.15 14.52 -21.54
C ASP A 87 3.28 14.74 -20.29
N PHE A 88 3.66 15.71 -19.45
CA PHE A 88 2.94 16.02 -18.22
C PHE A 88 1.55 16.63 -18.42
N SER A 89 1.17 16.97 -19.67
CA SER A 89 -0.22 17.34 -19.97
C SER A 89 -1.15 16.13 -20.05
N GLN A 90 -0.59 14.93 -20.21
CA GLN A 90 -1.33 13.68 -20.41
C GLN A 90 -1.06 12.62 -19.34
N ALA A 91 -0.02 12.79 -18.54
CA ALA A 91 0.41 11.81 -17.55
C ALA A 91 1.05 12.47 -16.32
N MET A 92 1.14 11.70 -15.23
CA MET A 92 1.98 12.01 -14.08
C MET A 92 2.95 10.83 -13.84
N VAL A 93 4.04 11.09 -13.13
CA VAL A 93 5.06 10.07 -12.81
C VAL A 93 4.93 9.67 -11.35
N LEU A 94 4.99 8.37 -11.09
CA LEU A 94 5.23 7.80 -9.76
C LEU A 94 6.65 7.28 -9.71
N LEU A 95 7.39 7.66 -8.67
CA LEU A 95 8.77 7.22 -8.46
C LEU A 95 8.90 6.60 -7.07
N ILE A 96 9.45 5.39 -7.05
CA ILE A 96 9.98 4.76 -5.84
C ILE A 96 11.49 4.66 -5.97
N ALA A 97 12.22 4.98 -4.91
CA ALA A 97 13.64 4.71 -4.81
C ALA A 97 14.02 4.35 -3.36
N LEU A 98 14.81 3.32 -3.19
CA LEU A 98 15.06 2.70 -1.90
C LEU A 98 16.56 2.51 -1.68
N PRO A 99 17.26 3.41 -0.96
CA PRO A 99 18.66 3.23 -0.62
C PRO A 99 18.90 1.97 0.23
N GLN A 100 19.91 1.18 -0.13
CA GLN A 100 20.29 -0.08 0.52
C GLN A 100 21.81 -0.17 0.69
N ILE A 101 22.25 -0.93 1.71
CA ILE A 101 23.67 -1.11 2.04
C ILE A 101 24.31 -2.34 1.38
N THR A 102 23.51 -3.16 0.70
CA THR A 102 23.97 -4.31 -0.07
C THR A 102 23.33 -4.32 -1.45
N SER A 103 23.92 -5.09 -2.37
CA SER A 103 23.35 -5.38 -3.68
C SER A 103 22.22 -6.41 -3.61
N GLY A 104 21.41 -6.51 -4.66
CA GLY A 104 20.44 -7.60 -4.85
C GLY A 104 19.02 -7.26 -4.44
N TYR A 105 18.80 -6.06 -3.90
CA TYR A 105 17.44 -5.55 -3.70
C TYR A 105 16.82 -5.14 -5.04
N GLY A 106 15.51 -5.35 -5.16
CA GLY A 106 14.70 -4.89 -6.27
C GLY A 106 13.53 -4.05 -5.78
N VAL A 107 13.04 -3.15 -6.62
CA VAL A 107 11.76 -2.47 -6.39
C VAL A 107 10.94 -2.44 -7.66
N THR A 108 9.65 -2.75 -7.57
CA THR A 108 8.75 -2.80 -8.74
C THR A 108 7.32 -2.45 -8.35
N PHE A 109 6.66 -1.56 -9.08
CA PHE A 109 5.22 -1.31 -8.98
C PHE A 109 4.44 -2.54 -9.40
N LEU A 110 3.50 -2.96 -8.56
CA LEU A 110 2.61 -4.10 -8.79
C LEU A 110 1.26 -3.65 -9.33
N SER A 111 0.64 -2.69 -8.65
CA SER A 111 -0.69 -2.19 -8.99
C SER A 111 -0.86 -0.72 -8.64
N LEU A 112 -1.77 -0.08 -9.37
CA LEU A 112 -2.38 1.19 -8.98
C LEU A 112 -3.88 0.93 -8.89
N ASP A 113 -4.44 0.99 -7.69
CA ASP A 113 -5.85 0.67 -7.47
C ASP A 113 -6.58 1.90 -6.95
N ARG A 114 -7.61 2.35 -7.65
CA ARG A 114 -8.49 3.42 -7.19
C ARG A 114 -9.46 2.85 -6.14
N MET A 115 -9.47 3.51 -5.00
CA MET A 115 -10.45 3.38 -3.93
C MET A 115 -11.39 4.60 -3.96
N ASP A 116 -12.37 4.66 -3.07
CA ASP A 116 -13.37 5.75 -3.03
C ASP A 116 -12.74 7.16 -2.96
N SER A 117 -11.67 7.33 -2.17
CA SER A 117 -11.08 8.64 -1.88
C SER A 117 -9.57 8.73 -2.14
N GLU A 118 -8.93 7.66 -2.56
CA GLU A 118 -7.48 7.60 -2.78
C GLU A 118 -7.12 6.61 -3.87
N ILE A 119 -5.89 6.68 -4.35
CA ILE A 119 -5.28 5.63 -5.16
C ILE A 119 -4.21 4.96 -4.33
N VAL A 120 -4.23 3.64 -4.30
CA VAL A 120 -3.20 2.82 -3.65
C VAL A 120 -2.20 2.39 -4.71
N ALA A 121 -0.97 2.88 -4.61
CA ALA A 121 0.13 2.44 -5.46
C ALA A 121 0.93 1.36 -4.72
N GLU A 122 0.66 0.10 -5.04
CA GLU A 122 1.35 -1.03 -4.45
C GLU A 122 2.68 -1.28 -5.18
N TYR A 123 3.76 -1.46 -4.40
CA TYR A 123 5.06 -1.82 -4.94
C TYR A 123 5.70 -2.92 -4.11
N LEU A 124 6.41 -3.80 -4.80
CA LEU A 124 7.20 -4.87 -4.26
C LEU A 124 8.62 -4.39 -3.98
N VAL A 125 9.15 -4.77 -2.83
CA VAL A 125 10.58 -4.79 -2.52
C VAL A 125 11.04 -6.24 -2.50
N GLU A 126 11.90 -6.58 -3.45
CA GLU A 126 12.56 -7.88 -3.51
C GLU A 126 13.76 -7.86 -2.58
N ILE A 127 13.80 -8.77 -1.62
CA ILE A 127 14.83 -8.86 -0.58
C ILE A 127 15.64 -10.14 -0.81
N PRO A 128 16.96 -10.06 -0.98
CA PRO A 128 17.79 -11.26 -1.06
C PRO A 128 17.77 -12.00 0.29
N ALA A 129 17.44 -13.30 0.27
CA ALA A 129 17.50 -14.15 1.45
C ALA A 129 18.92 -14.31 1.98
N GLU A 130 19.07 -14.88 3.18
CA GLU A 130 20.37 -15.18 3.79
C GLU A 130 21.24 -16.14 2.95
N ASP A 131 20.64 -16.94 2.05
CA ASP A 131 21.36 -17.84 1.15
C ASP A 131 21.95 -17.13 -0.09
N CYS A 132 21.69 -15.83 -0.24
CA CYS A 132 22.21 -15.00 -1.32
C CYS A 132 23.59 -14.43 -0.98
N LEU A 133 24.56 -14.65 -1.86
CA LEU A 133 25.84 -13.95 -1.82
C LEU A 133 25.67 -12.54 -2.42
N THR A 134 25.54 -11.53 -1.55
CA THR A 134 25.42 -10.12 -1.94
C THR A 134 26.73 -9.35 -1.71
N ALA A 135 27.05 -8.40 -2.59
CA ALA A 135 28.15 -7.48 -2.36
C ALA A 135 27.74 -6.37 -1.38
N ALA A 136 28.64 -6.00 -0.47
CA ALA A 136 28.48 -4.82 0.39
C ALA A 136 28.76 -3.56 -0.43
N ALA A 137 27.69 -2.90 -0.87
CA ALA A 137 27.74 -1.70 -1.71
C ALA A 137 26.48 -0.88 -1.48
N LEU A 138 26.63 0.45 -1.42
CA LEU A 138 25.49 1.35 -1.43
C LEU A 138 24.79 1.25 -2.79
N THR A 139 23.53 0.84 -2.77
CA THR A 139 22.67 0.76 -3.95
C THR A 139 21.41 1.59 -3.72
N VAL A 140 20.76 1.96 -4.81
CA VAL A 140 19.48 2.67 -4.80
C VAL A 140 18.60 2.02 -5.87
N PRO A 141 18.03 0.82 -5.62
CA PRO A 141 16.97 0.29 -6.47
C PRO A 141 15.83 1.29 -6.60
N PHE A 142 15.41 1.55 -7.84
CA PHE A 142 14.32 2.47 -8.12
C PHE A 142 13.53 2.04 -9.36
N GLN A 143 12.27 2.49 -9.42
CA GLN A 143 11.44 2.40 -10.61
C GLN A 143 10.57 3.65 -10.75
N ALA A 144 10.45 4.15 -11.98
CA ALA A 144 9.53 5.21 -12.35
C ALA A 144 8.47 4.66 -13.31
N VAL A 145 7.21 5.03 -13.08
CA VAL A 145 6.07 4.65 -13.94
C VAL A 145 5.22 5.88 -14.29
N LEU A 146 4.56 5.82 -15.45
CA LEU A 146 3.52 6.76 -15.85
C LEU A 146 2.15 6.25 -15.49
N THR A 147 1.26 7.17 -15.17
CA THR A 147 -0.17 6.91 -14.98
C THR A 147 -0.98 8.15 -15.38
N LEU A 148 -2.29 7.97 -15.58
CA LEU A 148 -3.18 9.05 -15.95
C LEU A 148 -3.24 10.13 -14.85
N PRO A 149 -3.37 11.42 -15.20
CA PRO A 149 -3.51 12.49 -14.23
C PRO A 149 -4.74 12.29 -13.35
N THR A 150 -4.59 12.59 -12.06
CA THR A 150 -5.65 12.51 -11.07
C THR A 150 -5.40 13.49 -9.94
N ASP A 151 -6.46 14.04 -9.37
CA ASP A 151 -6.38 14.88 -8.18
C ASP A 151 -6.56 14.08 -6.88
N LEU A 152 -6.87 12.77 -6.99
CA LEU A 152 -6.95 11.90 -5.83
C LEU A 152 -5.56 11.78 -5.16
N PRO A 153 -5.51 11.77 -3.82
CA PRO A 153 -4.28 11.47 -3.11
C PRO A 153 -3.81 10.06 -3.45
N ILE A 154 -2.49 9.89 -3.55
CA ILE A 154 -1.86 8.59 -3.82
C ILE A 154 -1.12 8.17 -2.56
N ARG A 155 -1.45 6.98 -2.06
CA ARG A 155 -0.77 6.34 -0.95
C ARG A 155 0.05 5.18 -1.48
N PHE A 156 1.33 5.17 -1.14
CA PHE A 156 2.20 4.05 -1.45
C PHE A 156 2.00 2.92 -0.45
N LYS A 157 1.92 1.69 -0.96
CA LYS A 157 1.82 0.47 -0.16
C LYS A 157 2.99 -0.44 -0.50
N ARG A 158 3.90 -0.57 0.45
CA ARG A 158 5.04 -1.47 0.35
C ARG A 158 4.62 -2.91 0.64
N VAL A 159 5.01 -3.82 -0.25
CA VAL A 159 5.00 -5.27 -0.04
C VAL A 159 6.43 -5.75 -0.12
N GLU A 160 6.80 -6.73 0.70
CA GLU A 160 8.14 -7.31 0.72
C GLU A 160 8.07 -8.79 0.34
N GLU A 161 8.97 -9.22 -0.53
CA GLU A 161 9.14 -10.63 -0.87
C GLU A 161 10.62 -11.00 -0.75
N GLU A 162 10.89 -12.02 0.04
CA GLU A 162 12.22 -12.62 0.14
C GLU A 162 12.39 -13.64 -1.00
N TYR A 163 13.45 -13.49 -1.79
CA TYR A 163 13.82 -14.48 -2.82
C TYR A 163 15.08 -15.25 -2.42
N ARG A 164 15.09 -16.54 -2.74
CA ARG A 164 16.22 -17.43 -2.44
C ARG A 164 17.16 -17.56 -3.63
N CYS A 165 18.45 -17.51 -3.36
CA CYS A 165 19.50 -17.67 -4.36
C CYS A 165 19.98 -19.12 -4.52
N THR A 166 19.23 -20.08 -3.97
CA THR A 166 19.59 -21.49 -3.95
C THR A 166 19.91 -21.99 -5.37
N PHE A 167 21.17 -22.33 -5.60
CA PHE A 167 21.61 -22.99 -6.83
C PHE A 167 21.04 -24.42 -6.85
N GLY A 168 19.88 -24.61 -7.50
CA GLY A 168 19.26 -25.92 -7.69
C GLY A 168 18.04 -25.86 -8.61
N PRO A 169 17.66 -26.96 -9.30
CA PRO A 169 16.52 -26.94 -10.21
C PRO A 169 15.24 -26.60 -9.46
N ARG A 170 14.51 -25.55 -9.94
CA ARG A 170 13.17 -25.21 -9.45
C ARG A 170 12.29 -26.44 -9.55
N ARG A 171 12.03 -27.12 -8.42
CA ARG A 171 10.87 -28.01 -8.35
C ARG A 171 9.65 -27.11 -8.30
N ARG A 172 9.02 -26.89 -9.47
CA ARG A 172 7.67 -26.34 -9.53
C ARG A 172 6.79 -27.22 -8.66
N GLY A 173 6.41 -26.71 -7.49
CA GLY A 173 5.37 -27.30 -6.67
C GLY A 173 4.06 -27.23 -7.44
N ALA A 174 3.51 -28.38 -7.74
CA ALA A 174 2.08 -28.51 -8.01
C ALA A 174 1.38 -28.40 -6.65
N SER A 175 0.50 -27.41 -6.51
CA SER A 175 -0.57 -27.35 -5.52
C SER A 175 -1.74 -26.64 -6.16
#